data_AF-A0A432VWZ5-F1
#
_entry.id   AF-A0A432VWZ5-F1
#
_cell.length_a   1.000
_cell.length_b   1.000
_cell.length_c   1.000
_cell.angle_alpha   90.00
_cell.angle_beta   90.00
_cell.angle_gamma   90.00
#
_symmetry.space_group_name_H-M   'P 1'
#
loop_
_entity.id
_entity.type
_entity.pdbx_description
1 polymer ?
#
loop_
_entity_poly.entity_id
_entity_poly.type
_entity_poly.pdbx_seq_one_letter_code
_entity_poly.pdbx_strand_id
1 'polypeptide(L)'
;MDRNQIKKALAEKGYDFSMLAEVMERSPSLVSKVAARQARSRLIANAIAKILGMGIRDIFPDVPEYHHPKAATNSEREQRKLQLAELLRDE
;
A
#
# COMPACT_ATOMS: atom_id res chain seq x y z
N MET A 1 11.11 3.92 6.23
CA MET A 1 12.22 4.03 5.23
C MET A 1 12.09 5.30 4.39
N ASP A 2 13.18 5.91 3.95
CA ASP A 2 13.18 7.03 3.00
C ASP A 2 13.18 6.59 1.52
N ARG A 3 13.06 7.54 0.58
CA ARG A 3 13.02 7.26 -0.87
C ARG A 3 14.24 6.49 -1.37
N ASN A 4 15.43 6.85 -0.89
CA ASN A 4 16.69 6.25 -1.36
C ASN A 4 16.84 4.83 -0.81
N GLN A 5 16.43 4.60 0.43
CA GLN A 5 16.35 3.26 1.03
C GLN A 5 15.37 2.36 0.27
N ILE A 6 14.18 2.87 -0.09
CA ILE A 6 13.21 2.13 -0.91
C ILE A 6 13.81 1.79 -2.28
N LYS A 7 14.43 2.78 -2.95
CA LYS A 7 15.06 2.57 -4.25
C LYS A 7 16.16 1.51 -4.17
N LYS A 8 17.01 1.55 -3.15
CA LYS A 8 18.07 0.56 -2.93
C LYS A 8 17.50 -0.83 -2.68
N ALA A 9 16.50 -0.95 -1.80
CA ALA A 9 15.89 -2.24 -1.47
C ALA A 9 15.15 -2.88 -2.66
N LEU A 10 14.56 -2.06 -3.55
CA LEU A 10 14.01 -2.54 -4.81
C LEU A 10 15.12 -3.02 -5.76
N ALA A 11 16.20 -2.27 -5.88
CA ALA A 11 17.33 -2.63 -6.74
C ALA A 11 18.03 -3.92 -6.27
N GLU A 12 18.14 -4.15 -4.96
CA GLU A 12 18.64 -5.41 -4.38
C GLU A 12 17.79 -6.62 -4.77
N LYS A 13 16.51 -6.41 -5.11
CA LYS A 13 15.59 -7.43 -5.63
C LYS A 13 15.52 -7.47 -7.16
N GLY A 14 16.33 -6.66 -7.86
CA GLY A 14 16.35 -6.58 -9.32
C GLY A 14 15.24 -5.74 -9.93
N TYR A 15 14.60 -4.86 -9.15
CA TYR A 15 13.52 -3.99 -9.62
C TYR A 15 13.90 -2.51 -9.53
N ASP A 16 13.33 -1.68 -10.40
CA ASP A 16 13.43 -0.23 -10.32
C ASP A 16 12.04 0.44 -10.39
N PHE A 17 12.02 1.76 -10.23
CA PHE A 17 10.77 2.53 -10.28
C PHE A 17 10.12 2.56 -11.66
N SER A 18 10.91 2.45 -12.74
CA SER A 18 10.38 2.44 -14.11
C SER A 18 9.67 1.13 -14.39
N MET A 19 10.29 0.00 -14.05
CA MET A 19 9.71 -1.33 -14.18
C MET A 19 8.43 -1.47 -13.35
N LEU A 20 8.43 -0.94 -12.11
CA LEU A 20 7.22 -0.91 -11.29
C LEU A 20 6.12 -0.05 -11.94
N ALA A 21 6.48 1.10 -12.50
CA ALA A 21 5.53 2.00 -13.15
C ALA A 21 4.91 1.38 -14.40
N GLU A 22 5.72 0.73 -15.25
CA GLU A 22 5.29 0.02 -16.46
C GLU A 22 4.29 -1.08 -16.13
N VAL A 23 4.62 -1.97 -15.20
CA VAL A 23 3.73 -3.07 -14.77
C VAL A 23 2.41 -2.57 -14.18
N MET A 24 2.43 -1.39 -13.55
CA MET A 24 1.24 -0.80 -12.94
C MET A 24 0.45 0.13 -13.88
N GLU A 25 0.91 0.32 -15.13
CA GLU A 25 0.39 1.31 -16.08
C GLU A 25 0.30 2.72 -15.46
N ARG A 26 1.34 3.11 -14.71
CA ARG A 26 1.48 4.42 -14.07
C ARG A 26 2.72 5.15 -14.57
N SER A 27 2.81 6.45 -14.27
CA SER A 27 4.02 7.21 -14.60
C SER A 27 5.14 6.93 -13.59
N PRO A 28 6.41 6.77 -14.05
CA PRO A 28 7.57 6.64 -13.15
C PRO A 28 7.70 7.82 -12.17
N SER A 29 7.27 9.02 -12.60
CA SER A 29 7.21 10.22 -11.77
C SER A 29 6.27 10.03 -10.57
N LEU A 30 5.09 9.43 -10.78
CA LEU A 30 4.15 9.16 -9.69
C LEU A 30 4.75 8.16 -8.69
N VAL A 31 5.40 7.09 -9.16
CA VAL A 31 6.06 6.11 -8.28
C VAL A 31 7.14 6.78 -7.43
N SER A 32 7.99 7.58 -8.06
CA SER A 32 9.04 8.35 -7.37
C SER A 32 8.46 9.31 -6.33
N LYS A 33 7.39 10.04 -6.66
CA LYS A 33 6.70 10.94 -5.73
C LYS A 33 6.07 10.19 -4.55
N VAL A 34 5.52 9.01 -4.77
CA VAL A 34 4.95 8.17 -3.70
C VAL A 34 6.05 7.67 -2.78
N ALA A 35 7.15 7.14 -3.33
CA ALA A 35 8.33 6.75 -2.53
C ALA A 35 8.92 7.93 -1.73
N ALA A 36 8.84 9.14 -2.29
CA ALA A 36 9.24 10.39 -1.65
C ALA A 36 8.20 11.00 -0.69
N ARG A 37 7.02 10.37 -0.52
CA ARG A 37 5.87 10.90 0.26
C ARG A 37 5.31 12.24 -0.26
N GLN A 38 5.65 12.64 -1.48
CA GLN A 38 5.15 13.85 -2.14
C GLN A 38 3.79 13.65 -2.81
N ALA A 39 3.42 12.40 -3.08
CA ALA A 39 2.12 12.03 -3.61
C ALA A 39 1.56 10.83 -2.84
N ARG A 40 0.23 10.74 -2.78
CA ARG A 40 -0.45 9.64 -2.10
C ARG A 40 -1.06 8.69 -3.12
N SER A 41 -0.52 7.47 -3.19
CA SER A 41 -1.13 6.36 -3.93
C SER A 41 -0.94 5.08 -3.16
N ARG A 42 -2.02 4.62 -2.53
CA ARG A 42 -2.01 3.38 -1.75
C ARG A 42 -1.72 2.15 -2.60
N LEU A 43 -2.16 2.17 -3.86
CA LEU A 43 -1.88 1.10 -4.82
C LEU A 43 -0.37 0.92 -5.01
N ILE A 44 0.35 2.02 -5.27
CA ILE A 44 1.80 2.02 -5.47
C ILE A 44 2.53 1.67 -4.16
N ALA A 45 2.11 2.28 -3.04
CA ALA A 45 2.72 2.01 -1.75
C ALA A 45 2.59 0.52 -1.34
N ASN A 46 1.43 -0.10 -1.58
CA ASN A 46 1.22 -1.53 -1.37
C ASN A 46 2.07 -2.39 -2.31
N ALA A 47 2.24 -1.98 -3.56
CA ALA A 47 3.08 -2.71 -4.51
C ALA A 47 4.55 -2.71 -4.06
N ILE A 48 5.07 -1.54 -3.65
CA ILE A 48 6.41 -1.42 -3.05
C ILE A 48 6.51 -2.32 -1.81
N ALA A 49 5.54 -2.27 -0.91
CA ALA A 49 5.52 -3.11 0.29
C ALA A 49 5.55 -4.61 -0.03
N LYS A 50 4.76 -5.04 -1.02
CA LYS A 50 4.71 -6.42 -1.48
C LYS A 50 6.04 -6.89 -2.08
N ILE A 51 6.70 -6.06 -2.90
CA ILE A 51 8.00 -6.39 -3.48
C ILE A 51 9.05 -6.51 -2.38
N LEU A 52 9.08 -5.55 -1.45
CA LEU A 52 10.02 -5.54 -0.35
C LEU A 52 9.74 -6.63 0.69
N GLY A 53 8.53 -7.18 0.73
CA GLY A 53 8.13 -8.18 1.72
C GLY A 53 7.98 -7.59 3.12
N MET A 54 7.71 -6.29 3.22
CA MET A 54 7.57 -5.57 4.49
C MET A 54 6.17 -4.99 4.63
N GLY A 55 5.78 -4.62 5.86
CA GLY A 55 4.53 -3.93 6.09
C GLY A 55 4.55 -2.53 5.48
N ILE A 56 3.41 -2.08 4.93
CA ILE A 56 3.27 -0.69 4.44
C ILE A 56 3.54 0.33 5.56
N ARG A 57 3.29 -0.04 6.83
CA ARG A 57 3.56 0.78 8.02
C ARG A 57 5.06 0.93 8.29
N ASP A 58 5.88 -0.08 7.98
CA ASP A 58 7.33 -0.05 8.20
C ASP A 58 8.03 0.81 7.15
N ILE A 59 7.52 0.76 5.92
CA ILE A 59 8.06 1.54 4.80
C ILE A 59 7.58 2.98 4.88
N PHE A 60 6.28 3.19 5.10
CA PHE A 60 5.59 4.49 5.15
C PHE A 60 4.95 4.74 6.53
N PRO A 61 5.74 4.89 7.61
CA PRO A 61 5.20 5.19 8.95
C PRO A 61 4.54 6.56 9.02
N ASP A 62 5.00 7.51 8.20
CA ASP A 62 4.55 8.91 8.23
C ASP A 62 3.30 9.16 7.38
N VAL A 63 2.65 8.10 6.88
CA VAL A 63 1.46 8.20 6.04
C VAL A 63 0.29 7.43 6.69
N PRO A 64 -0.43 8.05 7.64
CA PRO A 64 -1.50 7.41 8.41
C PRO A 64 -2.62 6.80 7.53
N GLU A 65 -2.89 7.39 6.37
CA GLU A 65 -3.90 6.89 5.41
C GLU A 65 -3.63 5.46 4.91
N TYR A 66 -2.38 5.03 4.95
CA TYR A 66 -2.01 3.67 4.57
C TYR A 66 -2.19 2.67 5.72
N HIS A 67 -2.27 3.17 6.95
CA HIS A 67 -2.30 2.34 8.16
C HIS A 67 -3.69 1.80 8.44
N HIS A 68 -4.73 2.55 8.10
CA HIS A 68 -6.12 2.09 8.23
C HIS A 68 -6.50 1.25 7.02
N PRO A 69 -7.18 0.10 7.16
CA PRO A 69 -7.74 -0.60 6.00
C PRO A 69 -8.61 0.35 5.19
N LYS A 70 -8.62 0.19 3.87
CA LYS A 70 -9.47 1.00 2.98
C LYS A 70 -10.90 0.89 3.52
N ALA A 71 -11.65 2.01 3.54
CA ALA A 71 -13.05 1.96 3.93
C ALA A 71 -13.72 0.85 3.10
N ALA A 72 -14.36 -0.09 3.80
CA ALA A 72 -15.04 -1.21 3.15
C ALA A 72 -15.97 -0.64 2.07
N THR A 73 -15.91 -1.22 0.87
CA THR A 73 -16.92 -0.94 -0.15
C THR A 73 -18.31 -1.24 0.42
N ASN A 74 -19.37 -0.65 -0.13
CA ASN A 74 -20.74 -0.89 0.39
C ASN A 74 -21.05 -2.39 0.52
N SER A 75 -20.58 -3.21 -0.42
CA SER A 75 -20.72 -4.67 -0.40
C SER A 75 -19.93 -5.33 0.74
N GLU A 76 -18.66 -4.97 0.95
CA GLU A 76 -17.84 -5.49 2.05
C GLU A 76 -18.35 -5.02 3.43
N ARG A 77 -18.94 -3.83 3.49
CA ARG A 77 -19.55 -3.28 4.70
C ARG A 77 -20.78 -4.09 5.10
N GLU A 78 -21.61 -4.47 4.12
CA GLU A 78 -22.80 -5.28 4.36
C GLU A 78 -22.43 -6.69 4.84
N GLN A 79 -21.42 -7.33 4.23
CA GLN A 79 -20.90 -8.62 4.70
C GLN A 79 -20.33 -8.54 6.13
N ARG A 80 -19.59 -7.48 6.45
CA ARG A 80 -19.09 -7.26 7.82
C ARG A 80 -20.20 -7.01 8.83
N LYS A 81 -21.29 -6.32 8.45
CA LYS A 81 -22.45 -6.16 9.33
C LYS A 81 -23.12 -7.49 9.64
N LEU A 82 -23.25 -8.38 8.64
CA LEU A 82 -23.81 -9.72 8.84
C LEU A 82 -22.94 -10.54 9.80
N GLN A 83 -21.62 -10.59 9.57
CA GLN A 83 -20.68 -11.25 10.48
C GLN A 83 -20.71 -10.66 11.89
N LEU A 84 -20.81 -9.33 12.02
CA LEU A 84 -20.91 -8.67 13.32
C LEU A 84 -22.24 -8.99 14.01
N ALA A 85 -23.34 -9.08 13.26
CA ALA A 85 -24.66 -9.42 13.80
C ALA A 85 -24.73 -10.88 14.26
N GLU A 86 -24.05 -11.81 13.60
CA GLU A 86 -23.90 -13.19 14.08
C GLU A 86 -23.07 -13.25 15.36
N LEU A 87 -21.93 -12.54 15.39
CA LEU A 87 -21.03 -12.50 16.54
C LEU A 87 -21.66 -11.86 17.80
N LEU A 88 -22.65 -10.97 17.62
CA LEU A 88 -23.41 -10.33 18.69
C LEU A 88 -24.71 -11.08 19.06
N ARG A 89 -25.07 -12.15 18.34
CA ARG A 89 -26.24 -12.99 18.64
C ARG A 89 -25.88 -14.25 19.43
N ASP A 90 -24.61 -14.62 19.51
CA ASP A 90 -24.11 -15.74 20.35
C ASP A 90 -23.87 -15.30 21.82
N GLU A 91 -24.89 -14.69 22.44
CA GLU A 91 -25.09 -14.56 23.90
C GLU A 91 -26.49 -15.06 24.28
#